data_AF-F0W919-F1
#
_entry.id   AF-F0W919-F1
#
_cell.length_a   1.000
_cell.length_b   1.000
_cell.length_c   1.000
_cell.angle_alpha   90.00
_cell.angle_beta   90.00
_cell.angle_gamma   90.00
#
_symmetry.space_group_name_H-M   'P 1'
#
loop_
_entity.id
_entity.type
_entity.pdbx_description
1 polymer ?
#
loop_
_entity_poly.entity_id
_entity_poly.type
_entity_poly.pdbx_seq_one_letter_code
_entity_poly.pdbx_strand_id
1 'polypeptide(L)'
;MLFQLLVLAFTLHECSGACAMTQRCVNPNNTPDYDDCIPEAYAIPVDAKPMHGIGWANVTGGGNCTLASDCHDRGHCIRGQCVCEDDGMTAGERCNQYSIQCPEYKNAACCSWEQNQGLAENFKLLSNVFGKNAAGGCDACASNLMMLWCGLICSPYQSEFMKMHSVYPSVNYRPDPMTGVNHVKLLEMDVSLQKDLTCSVFDSCKNTAIVSMAAAMKSSLGFLNYQAQTGAIAHGEYLFLHFNETSPQAFDHSVLTCSNYSIVENDTFRQSLPQQAQRLDSIISKNAKKQCPCGSCQATCSAHNANSTRPIMITSNPISIWDGFDYRLVGTVNDYGL
;
A
#
# COMPACT_ATOMS: atom_id res chain seq x y z
N MET A 1 -10.11 49.72 -32.94
CA MET A 1 -8.99 49.57 -31.98
C MET A 1 -9.53 49.78 -30.57
N LEU A 2 -9.99 48.73 -29.91
CA LEU A 2 -10.08 48.71 -28.45
C LEU A 2 -9.67 47.30 -28.04
N PHE A 3 -8.41 47.22 -27.60
CA PHE A 3 -7.67 46.01 -27.35
C PHE A 3 -8.14 45.38 -26.02
N GLN A 4 -8.38 44.08 -26.10
CA GLN A 4 -8.38 43.07 -25.04
C GLN A 4 -7.87 43.50 -23.66
N LEU A 5 -8.71 43.30 -22.64
CA LEU A 5 -8.31 43.04 -21.26
C LEU A 5 -9.31 42.06 -20.64
N LEU A 6 -9.32 40.84 -21.19
CA LEU A 6 -9.87 39.66 -20.54
C LEU A 6 -8.77 39.14 -19.60
N VAL A 7 -8.72 39.69 -18.38
CA VAL A 7 -7.88 39.12 -17.32
C VAL A 7 -8.58 37.84 -16.86
N LEU A 8 -8.16 36.73 -17.45
CA LEU A 8 -8.34 35.39 -16.89
C LEU A 8 -7.59 35.37 -15.56
N ALA A 9 -8.27 35.75 -14.49
CA ALA A 9 -7.90 35.34 -13.14
C ALA A 9 -8.15 33.83 -13.06
N PHE A 10 -7.18 33.03 -13.51
CA PHE A 10 -7.01 31.69 -12.99
C PHE A 10 -6.69 31.88 -11.51
N THR A 11 -7.71 31.78 -10.65
CA THR A 11 -7.49 31.38 -9.27
C THR A 11 -6.84 30.01 -9.36
N LEU A 12 -5.52 29.96 -9.25
CA LEU A 12 -4.84 28.78 -8.74
C LEU A 12 -5.56 28.48 -7.42
N HIS A 13 -6.37 27.42 -7.42
CA HIS A 13 -6.78 26.81 -6.17
C HIS A 13 -5.46 26.38 -5.53
N GLU A 14 -4.99 27.16 -4.55
CA GLU A 14 -4.01 26.64 -3.61
C GLU A 14 -4.70 25.43 -2.97
N CYS A 15 -4.32 24.23 -3.42
CA CYS A 15 -4.58 23.01 -2.68
C CYS A 15 -3.84 23.17 -1.35
N SER A 16 -4.47 23.84 -0.37
CA SER A 16 -3.92 24.01 0.97
C SER A 16 -4.08 22.70 1.74
N GLY A 17 -3.53 21.62 1.18
CA GLY A 17 -3.31 20.38 1.92
C GLY A 17 -2.09 20.57 2.82
N ALA A 18 -2.23 20.21 4.09
CA ALA A 18 -1.16 20.29 5.06
C ALA A 18 -0.74 18.91 5.60
N CYS A 19 0.55 18.77 5.84
CA CYS A 19 1.23 17.55 6.23
C CYS A 19 1.43 17.50 7.74
N ALA A 20 1.03 16.40 8.36
CA ALA A 20 1.18 16.17 9.79
C ALA A 20 2.57 15.63 10.15
N MET A 21 3.18 14.85 9.26
CA MET A 21 4.47 14.21 9.46
C MET A 21 5.24 14.02 8.16
N THR A 22 6.54 13.74 8.27
CA THR A 22 7.42 13.32 7.18
C THR A 22 8.53 12.41 7.70
N GLN A 23 9.36 11.87 6.83
CA GLN A 23 10.60 11.18 7.19
C GLN A 23 11.63 11.45 6.09
N ARG A 24 12.87 11.83 6.42
CA ARG A 24 13.89 12.25 5.42
C ARG A 24 15.17 11.39 5.45
N CYS A 25 15.03 10.17 5.92
CA CYS A 25 16.12 9.24 6.12
C CYS A 25 15.79 7.93 5.41
N VAL A 26 16.82 7.19 5.03
CA VAL A 26 16.69 5.85 4.47
C VAL A 26 17.22 4.85 5.49
N ASN A 27 16.56 3.70 5.62
CA ASN A 27 17.04 2.57 6.40
C ASN A 27 17.57 1.46 5.45
N PRO A 28 18.80 1.59 4.94
CA PRO A 28 19.35 0.60 4.02
C PRO A 28 19.55 -0.75 4.74
N ASN A 29 19.23 -1.84 4.05
CA ASN A 29 19.34 -3.21 4.57
C ASN A 29 18.50 -3.49 5.82
N ASN A 30 17.48 -2.68 6.10
CA ASN A 30 16.55 -2.92 7.19
C ASN A 30 17.26 -2.99 8.55
N THR A 31 18.30 -2.15 8.74
CA THR A 31 19.07 -2.05 9.98
C THR A 31 18.62 -0.82 10.76
N PRO A 32 17.85 -0.98 11.85
CA PRO A 32 17.28 0.17 12.56
C PRO A 32 18.34 1.22 12.96
N ASP A 33 18.16 2.46 12.49
CA ASP A 33 18.91 3.63 12.94
C ASP A 33 18.05 4.44 13.93
N TYR A 34 18.37 4.31 15.22
CA TYR A 34 17.57 4.85 16.31
C TYR A 34 17.75 6.36 16.57
N ASP A 35 18.68 7.01 15.86
CA ASP A 35 19.01 8.41 16.08
C ASP A 35 18.73 9.26 14.83
N ASP A 36 19.14 8.79 13.64
CA ASP A 36 19.07 9.56 12.40
C ASP A 36 17.81 9.27 11.59
N CYS A 37 17.12 8.13 11.82
CA CYS A 37 16.03 7.69 10.95
C CYS A 37 14.62 7.60 11.53
N ILE A 38 14.17 8.68 12.17
CA ILE A 38 12.84 8.77 12.80
C ILE A 38 11.93 9.71 11.99
N PRO A 39 10.68 9.32 11.67
CA PRO A 39 9.67 10.24 11.19
C PRO A 39 9.50 11.43 12.12
N GLU A 40 9.44 12.60 11.51
CA GLU A 40 9.27 13.88 12.18
C GLU A 40 7.81 14.31 12.04
N ALA A 41 7.13 14.49 13.17
CA ALA A 41 5.86 15.22 13.16
C ALA A 41 6.12 16.73 13.11
N TYR A 42 5.25 17.44 12.40
CA TYR A 42 5.28 18.88 12.33
C TYR A 42 4.45 19.48 13.48
N ALA A 43 5.07 20.35 14.28
CA ALA A 43 4.35 21.11 15.31
C ALA A 43 3.23 21.98 14.71
N ILE A 44 3.49 22.50 13.51
CA ILE A 44 2.56 23.24 12.67
C ILE A 44 2.56 22.54 11.32
N PRO A 45 1.42 22.04 10.83
CA PRO A 45 1.35 21.36 9.54
C PRO A 45 1.98 22.19 8.42
N VAL A 46 2.71 21.52 7.53
CA VAL A 46 3.43 22.18 6.41
C VAL A 46 2.76 21.87 5.08
N ASP A 47 2.93 22.74 4.10
CA ASP A 47 2.32 22.54 2.78
C ASP A 47 2.85 21.29 2.08
N ALA A 48 1.93 20.57 1.43
CA ALA A 48 2.25 19.45 0.57
C ALA A 48 3.12 19.89 -0.63
N LYS A 49 4.07 19.02 -1.03
CA LYS A 49 5.02 19.31 -2.11
C LYS A 49 4.88 18.31 -3.27
N PRO A 50 5.13 18.73 -4.51
CA PRO A 50 5.13 17.82 -5.64
C PRO A 50 6.27 16.79 -5.57
N MET A 51 6.02 15.59 -6.07
CA MET A 51 6.99 14.48 -6.16
C MET A 51 7.91 14.62 -7.38
N HIS A 52 8.68 15.70 -7.44
CA HIS A 52 9.66 15.95 -8.51
C HIS A 52 10.93 16.60 -7.99
N GLY A 53 12.00 16.51 -8.76
CA GLY A 53 13.30 17.12 -8.42
C GLY A 53 14.30 16.12 -7.85
N ILE A 54 15.23 16.58 -7.01
CA ILE A 54 16.30 15.74 -6.47
C ILE A 54 15.70 14.59 -5.65
N GLY A 55 16.18 13.37 -5.88
CA GLY A 55 15.72 12.15 -5.21
C GLY A 55 14.53 11.46 -5.90
N TRP A 56 13.68 12.20 -6.61
CA TRP A 56 12.53 11.66 -7.33
C TRP A 56 12.88 11.16 -8.74
N ALA A 57 12.29 10.04 -9.15
CA ALA A 57 12.40 9.56 -10.52
C ALA A 57 11.48 10.37 -11.46
N ASN A 58 12.08 11.19 -12.31
CA ASN A 58 11.34 11.97 -13.31
C ASN A 58 11.10 11.18 -14.61
N VAL A 59 11.90 10.13 -14.85
CA VAL A 59 11.84 9.25 -16.01
C VAL A 59 12.13 7.81 -15.60
N THR A 60 11.86 6.86 -16.49
CA THR A 60 12.20 5.44 -16.31
C THR A 60 13.11 5.01 -17.46
N GLY A 61 14.43 5.03 -17.23
CA GLY A 61 15.45 4.74 -18.23
C GLY A 61 15.74 5.92 -19.18
N GLY A 62 16.42 5.61 -20.28
CA GLY A 62 16.80 6.57 -21.33
C GLY A 62 18.15 7.26 -21.13
N GLY A 63 18.79 7.11 -19.97
CA GLY A 63 20.13 7.62 -19.72
C GLY A 63 21.21 6.90 -20.53
N ASN A 64 22.26 7.62 -20.93
CA ASN A 64 23.35 7.02 -21.70
C ASN A 64 24.12 5.97 -20.89
N CYS A 65 24.43 4.85 -21.54
CA CYS A 65 25.22 3.76 -20.99
C CYS A 65 26.19 3.19 -22.03
N THR A 66 27.23 2.54 -21.54
CA THR A 66 28.21 1.77 -22.33
C THR A 66 28.24 0.32 -21.86
N LEU A 67 28.05 0.09 -20.57
CA LEU A 67 28.02 -1.20 -19.90
C LEU A 67 26.73 -1.36 -19.10
N ALA A 68 26.38 -2.59 -18.75
CA ALA A 68 25.19 -2.86 -17.93
C ALA A 68 25.27 -2.21 -16.53
N SER A 69 26.47 -2.12 -15.96
CA SER A 69 26.72 -1.47 -14.66
C SER A 69 26.37 0.02 -14.64
N ASP A 70 26.37 0.70 -15.80
CA ASP A 70 25.93 2.09 -15.90
C ASP A 70 24.43 2.25 -15.56
N CYS A 71 23.68 1.15 -15.62
CA CYS A 71 22.27 1.05 -15.25
C CYS A 71 22.08 0.44 -13.84
N HIS A 72 23.09 0.54 -12.97
CA HIS A 72 23.08 0.17 -11.55
C HIS A 72 22.64 -1.27 -11.26
N ASP A 73 22.89 -2.18 -12.20
CA ASP A 73 22.48 -3.60 -12.11
C ASP A 73 20.97 -3.81 -11.89
N ARG A 74 20.17 -2.77 -12.15
CA ARG A 74 18.69 -2.76 -12.08
C ARG A 74 18.09 -2.50 -13.47
N GLY A 75 18.87 -2.76 -14.50
CA GLY A 75 18.48 -2.50 -15.88
C GLY A 75 19.51 -3.03 -16.88
N HIS A 76 19.20 -2.83 -18.16
CA HIS A 76 20.04 -3.29 -19.26
C HIS A 76 20.48 -2.12 -20.12
N CYS A 77 21.74 -2.15 -20.55
CA CYS A 77 22.24 -1.20 -21.53
C CYS A 77 21.90 -1.69 -22.95
N ILE A 78 20.90 -1.07 -23.57
CA ILE A 78 20.40 -1.43 -24.90
C ILE A 78 20.64 -0.27 -25.84
N ARG A 79 21.47 -0.48 -26.88
CA ARG A 79 21.81 0.55 -27.89
C ARG A 79 22.34 1.86 -27.27
N GLY A 80 23.12 1.75 -26.20
CA GLY A 80 23.70 2.91 -25.52
C GLY A 80 22.74 3.66 -24.59
N GLN A 81 21.55 3.12 -24.32
CA GLN A 81 20.58 3.68 -23.38
C GLN A 81 20.17 2.65 -22.32
N CYS A 82 20.03 3.11 -21.07
CA CYS A 82 19.52 2.29 -19.98
C CYS A 82 18.03 2.01 -20.17
N VAL A 83 17.66 0.74 -20.11
CA VAL A 83 16.28 0.27 -20.00
C VAL A 83 16.15 -0.38 -18.63
N CYS A 84 15.39 0.24 -17.74
CA CYS A 84 15.23 -0.25 -16.37
C CYS A 84 14.37 -1.50 -16.30
N GLU A 85 14.59 -2.30 -15.27
CA GLU A 85 13.74 -3.43 -14.95
C GLU A 85 12.30 -2.98 -14.71
N ASP A 86 11.37 -3.75 -15.26
CA ASP A 86 9.93 -3.48 -15.15
C ASP A 86 9.34 -4.14 -13.89
N ASP A 87 9.98 -3.86 -12.74
CA ASP A 87 9.75 -4.53 -11.46
C ASP A 87 8.75 -3.82 -10.52
N GLY A 88 8.35 -2.60 -10.90
CA GLY A 88 7.48 -1.69 -10.13
C GLY A 88 8.18 -0.80 -9.12
N MET A 89 9.49 -0.95 -8.97
CA MET A 89 10.30 -0.19 -8.03
C MET A 89 11.34 0.65 -8.75
N THR A 90 11.93 0.15 -9.82
CA THR A 90 13.11 0.75 -10.46
C THR A 90 12.74 1.84 -11.45
N ALA A 91 13.40 3.00 -11.33
CA ALA A 91 13.28 4.13 -12.23
C ALA A 91 14.53 5.03 -12.23
N GLY A 92 14.43 6.19 -12.87
CA GLY A 92 15.54 7.12 -13.10
C GLY A 92 16.23 6.86 -14.43
N GLU A 93 16.96 7.86 -14.93
CA GLU A 93 17.67 7.80 -16.22
C GLU A 93 18.61 6.59 -16.30
N ARG A 94 19.25 6.26 -15.17
CA ARG A 94 20.23 5.18 -15.00
C ARG A 94 19.77 4.09 -14.04
N CYS A 95 18.45 3.96 -13.81
CA CYS A 95 17.85 2.90 -13.00
C CYS A 95 18.31 2.89 -11.52
N ASN A 96 18.72 4.04 -11.01
CA ASN A 96 19.24 4.22 -9.65
C ASN A 96 18.25 4.89 -8.69
N GLN A 97 17.03 5.14 -9.14
CA GLN A 97 15.98 5.78 -8.35
C GLN A 97 14.79 4.85 -8.21
N TYR A 98 13.87 5.22 -7.31
CA TYR A 98 12.61 4.52 -7.14
C TYR A 98 11.49 5.18 -7.92
N SER A 99 10.66 4.38 -8.58
CA SER A 99 9.45 4.86 -9.24
C SER A 99 8.49 5.47 -8.21
N ILE A 100 7.74 6.49 -8.63
CA ILE A 100 6.74 7.15 -7.77
C ILE A 100 5.62 6.17 -7.48
N GLN A 101 5.57 5.66 -6.24
CA GLN A 101 4.66 4.58 -5.85
C GLN A 101 3.21 5.02 -5.77
N CYS A 102 2.95 6.29 -5.43
CA CYS A 102 1.61 6.82 -5.22
C CYS A 102 1.29 7.92 -6.25
N PRO A 103 1.07 7.57 -7.54
CA PRO A 103 0.93 8.54 -8.62
C PRO A 103 -0.27 9.48 -8.45
N GLU A 104 -1.31 9.06 -7.72
CA GLU A 104 -2.45 9.90 -7.35
C GLU A 104 -2.04 11.20 -6.64
N TYR A 105 -0.97 11.16 -5.83
CA TYR A 105 -0.50 12.32 -5.06
C TYR A 105 0.72 13.02 -5.69
N LYS A 106 1.09 12.68 -6.94
CA LYS A 106 2.32 13.18 -7.58
C LYS A 106 2.47 14.70 -7.57
N ASN A 107 1.36 15.43 -7.70
CA ASN A 107 1.39 16.90 -7.82
C ASN A 107 1.43 17.62 -6.46
N ALA A 108 1.02 16.96 -5.38
CA ALA A 108 1.03 17.50 -4.02
C ALA A 108 0.97 16.33 -3.03
N ALA A 109 2.06 16.11 -2.31
CA ALA A 109 2.21 15.01 -1.37
C ALA A 109 2.93 15.42 -0.08
N CYS A 110 2.65 14.68 0.98
CA CYS A 110 3.31 14.82 2.26
C CYS A 110 4.53 13.91 2.44
N CYS A 111 4.70 12.93 1.55
CA CYS A 111 5.81 12.01 1.62
C CYS A 111 7.06 12.53 0.89
N SER A 112 8.21 12.17 1.43
CA SER A 112 9.52 12.41 0.82
C SER A 112 9.88 11.31 -0.20
N TRP A 113 11.00 11.49 -0.92
CA TRP A 113 11.48 10.46 -1.83
C TRP A 113 12.00 9.23 -1.06
N GLU A 114 12.50 9.44 0.16
CA GLU A 114 12.93 8.39 1.09
C GLU A 114 11.73 7.54 1.55
N GLN A 115 10.62 8.18 1.91
CA GLN A 115 9.38 7.47 2.23
C GLN A 115 8.81 6.71 1.03
N ASN A 116 8.92 7.30 -0.17
CA ASN A 116 8.53 6.61 -1.40
C ASN A 116 9.38 5.36 -1.66
N GLN A 117 10.69 5.41 -1.38
CA GLN A 117 11.54 4.22 -1.44
C GLN A 117 11.04 3.14 -0.45
N GLY A 118 10.76 3.51 0.80
CA GLY A 118 10.20 2.59 1.79
C GLY A 118 8.86 1.99 1.35
N LEU A 119 7.98 2.79 0.73
CA LEU A 119 6.73 2.29 0.14
C LEU A 119 7.00 1.30 -0.99
N ALA A 120 7.97 1.56 -1.87
CA ALA A 120 8.26 0.69 -3.01
C ALA A 120 8.67 -0.72 -2.55
N GLU A 121 9.56 -0.80 -1.57
CA GLU A 121 10.06 -2.04 -0.99
C GLU A 121 8.94 -2.81 -0.26
N ASN A 122 8.16 -2.10 0.58
CA ASN A 122 7.02 -2.70 1.29
C ASN A 122 5.91 -3.15 0.34
N PHE A 123 5.63 -2.40 -0.74
CA PHE A 123 4.58 -2.77 -1.70
C PHE A 123 4.96 -4.01 -2.48
N LYS A 124 6.25 -4.24 -2.76
CA LYS A 124 6.69 -5.51 -3.36
C LYS A 124 6.33 -6.69 -2.46
N LEU A 125 6.58 -6.58 -1.15
CA LEU A 125 6.19 -7.59 -0.17
C LEU A 125 4.67 -7.77 -0.09
N LEU A 126 3.90 -6.68 0.02
CA LEU A 126 2.44 -6.72 0.03
C LEU A 126 1.88 -7.39 -1.23
N SER A 127 2.45 -7.10 -2.40
CA SER A 127 2.03 -7.70 -3.67
C SER A 127 2.22 -9.22 -3.68
N ASN A 128 3.31 -9.71 -3.10
CA ASN A 128 3.61 -11.14 -3.04
C ASN A 128 2.72 -11.87 -2.02
N VAL A 129 2.40 -11.23 -0.90
CA VAL A 129 1.65 -11.83 0.21
C VAL A 129 0.15 -11.78 -0.02
N PHE A 130 -0.37 -10.59 -0.34
CA PHE A 130 -1.80 -10.35 -0.47
C PHE A 130 -2.30 -10.43 -1.91
N GLY A 131 -1.43 -10.29 -2.90
CA GLY A 131 -1.80 -10.43 -4.31
C GLY A 131 -2.14 -11.86 -4.67
N LYS A 132 -2.75 -12.06 -5.84
CA LYS A 132 -3.11 -13.38 -6.34
C LYS A 132 -1.86 -14.24 -6.47
N ASN A 133 -1.82 -15.30 -5.66
CA ASN A 133 -0.71 -16.23 -5.58
C ASN A 133 -1.23 -17.66 -5.35
N ALA A 134 -0.34 -18.64 -5.36
CA ALA A 134 -0.69 -20.05 -5.13
C ALA A 134 -1.28 -20.29 -3.72
N ALA A 135 -0.98 -19.42 -2.75
CA ALA A 135 -1.49 -19.52 -1.39
C ALA A 135 -2.92 -18.97 -1.23
N GLY A 136 -3.51 -18.34 -2.24
CA GLY A 136 -4.88 -17.82 -2.18
C GLY A 136 -5.01 -16.35 -1.78
N GLY A 137 -4.14 -15.48 -2.31
CA GLY A 137 -4.34 -14.02 -2.24
C GLY A 137 -5.29 -13.44 -3.31
N CYS A 138 -5.49 -12.12 -3.26
CA CYS A 138 -6.46 -11.35 -4.04
C CYS A 138 -5.87 -9.98 -4.45
N ASP A 139 -5.77 -9.72 -5.75
CA ASP A 139 -5.18 -8.46 -6.26
C ASP A 139 -5.95 -7.20 -5.85
N ALA A 140 -7.27 -7.29 -5.69
CA ALA A 140 -8.07 -6.19 -5.16
C ALA A 140 -7.66 -5.85 -3.71
N CYS A 141 -7.48 -6.88 -2.86
CA CYS A 141 -7.00 -6.70 -1.49
C CYS A 141 -5.61 -6.04 -1.45
N ALA A 142 -4.66 -6.58 -2.22
CA ALA A 142 -3.31 -6.02 -2.28
C ALA A 142 -3.32 -4.56 -2.75
N SER A 143 -4.11 -4.24 -3.78
CA SER A 143 -4.26 -2.87 -4.28
C SER A 143 -4.85 -1.94 -3.23
N ASN A 144 -5.91 -2.37 -2.54
CA ASN A 144 -6.56 -1.58 -1.49
C ASN A 144 -5.60 -1.29 -0.33
N LEU A 145 -4.77 -2.25 0.06
CA LEU A 145 -3.75 -2.04 1.09
C LEU A 145 -2.69 -1.03 0.66
N MET A 146 -2.20 -1.14 -0.58
CA MET A 146 -1.23 -0.17 -1.11
C MET A 146 -1.85 1.24 -1.21
N MET A 147 -3.12 1.35 -1.62
CA MET A 147 -3.84 2.62 -1.67
C MET A 147 -4.00 3.24 -0.28
N LEU A 148 -4.37 2.44 0.72
CA LEU A 148 -4.45 2.88 2.11
C LEU A 148 -3.10 3.44 2.58
N TRP A 149 -2.01 2.72 2.35
CA TRP A 149 -0.66 3.18 2.72
C TRP A 149 -0.23 4.42 1.96
N CYS A 150 -0.53 4.52 0.67
CA CYS A 150 -0.33 5.74 -0.09
C CYS A 150 -1.07 6.94 0.53
N GLY A 151 -2.32 6.75 0.94
CA GLY A 151 -3.11 7.78 1.58
C GLY A 151 -2.54 8.23 2.92
N LEU A 152 -2.24 7.28 3.81
CA LEU A 152 -1.69 7.57 5.13
C LEU A 152 -0.34 8.32 5.08
N ILE A 153 0.51 7.96 4.12
CA ILE A 153 1.88 8.47 4.05
C ILE A 153 2.00 9.69 3.13
N CYS A 154 1.32 9.71 2.00
CA CYS A 154 1.52 10.70 0.94
C CYS A 154 0.35 11.67 0.74
N SER A 155 -0.85 11.43 1.30
CA SER A 155 -2.00 12.33 1.07
C SER A 155 -1.65 13.78 1.41
N PRO A 156 -1.98 14.77 0.55
CA PRO A 156 -1.75 16.17 0.85
C PRO A 156 -2.59 16.67 2.02
N TYR A 157 -3.67 15.97 2.40
CA TYR A 157 -4.58 16.37 3.48
C TYR A 157 -4.30 15.62 4.79
N GLN A 158 -3.06 15.17 4.99
CA GLN A 158 -2.69 14.32 6.13
C GLN A 158 -3.07 14.93 7.49
N SER A 159 -2.99 16.25 7.65
CA SER A 159 -3.35 16.94 8.89
C SER A 159 -4.84 16.90 9.23
N GLU A 160 -5.72 16.59 8.28
CA GLU A 160 -7.17 16.52 8.51
C GLU A 160 -7.60 15.24 9.24
N PHE A 161 -6.81 14.18 9.07
CA PHE A 161 -7.10 12.85 9.60
C PHE A 161 -5.98 12.25 10.45
N MET A 162 -4.80 12.87 10.52
CA MET A 162 -3.71 12.47 11.40
C MET A 162 -3.34 13.60 12.36
N LYS A 163 -3.25 13.26 13.65
CA LYS A 163 -2.76 14.15 14.71
C LYS A 163 -1.75 13.40 15.57
N MET A 164 -0.85 14.14 16.23
CA MET A 164 0.05 13.52 17.20
C MET A 164 -0.74 12.96 18.38
N HIS A 165 -0.38 11.76 18.82
CA HIS A 165 -0.97 11.13 20.00
C HIS A 165 -0.59 11.89 21.29
N SER A 166 0.67 12.31 21.39
CA SER A 166 1.22 13.08 22.49
C SER A 166 1.45 14.55 22.09
N VAL A 167 1.50 15.45 23.07
CA VAL A 167 1.82 16.86 22.85
C VAL A 167 3.23 16.99 22.26
N TYR A 168 3.40 17.91 21.30
CA TYR A 168 4.70 18.19 20.70
C TYR A 168 5.68 18.80 21.71
N PRO A 169 6.98 18.43 21.68
CA PRO A 169 7.56 17.35 20.87
C PRO A 169 7.21 15.96 21.43
N SER A 170 6.74 15.07 20.56
CA SER A 170 6.49 13.68 20.95
C SER A 170 7.84 12.95 21.12
N VAL A 171 8.15 12.57 22.35
CA VAL A 171 9.32 11.76 22.71
C VAL A 171 8.82 10.52 23.45
N ASN A 172 8.17 9.63 22.70
CA ASN A 172 7.83 8.31 23.21
C ASN A 172 8.95 7.34 22.85
N TYR A 173 9.26 6.46 23.79
CA TYR A 173 10.30 5.44 23.64
C TYR A 173 9.72 4.06 23.93
N ARG A 174 10.07 3.08 23.10
CA ARG A 174 9.66 1.68 23.28
C ARG A 174 10.86 0.74 23.11
N PRO A 175 10.84 -0.46 23.71
CA PRO A 175 11.79 -1.49 23.34
C PRO A 175 11.50 -1.97 21.93
N ASP A 176 12.54 -2.15 21.10
CA ASP A 176 12.42 -2.84 19.83
C ASP A 176 12.25 -4.34 20.10
N PRO A 177 11.09 -4.94 19.76
CA PRO A 177 10.83 -6.34 20.06
C PRO A 177 11.66 -7.30 19.20
N MET A 178 12.24 -6.83 18.09
CA MET A 178 13.03 -7.65 17.16
C MET A 178 14.52 -7.63 17.51
N THR A 179 15.08 -6.48 17.85
CA THR A 179 16.51 -6.36 18.20
C THR A 179 16.77 -6.48 19.70
N GLY A 180 15.75 -6.27 20.53
CA GLY A 180 15.87 -6.19 21.99
C GLY A 180 16.51 -4.89 22.49
N VAL A 181 16.77 -3.93 21.60
CA VAL A 181 17.30 -2.61 21.99
C VAL A 181 16.22 -1.86 22.75
N ASN A 182 16.58 -1.41 23.95
CA ASN A 182 15.69 -0.62 24.77
C ASN A 182 15.73 0.86 24.36
N HIS A 183 14.62 1.57 24.58
CA HIS A 183 14.55 3.02 24.45
C HIS A 183 14.68 3.56 23.02
N VAL A 184 14.00 2.92 22.07
CA VAL A 184 13.88 3.38 20.68
C VAL A 184 12.81 4.45 20.58
N LYS A 185 13.16 5.60 20.01
CA LYS A 185 12.23 6.71 19.82
C LYS A 185 11.22 6.39 18.73
N LEU A 186 9.94 6.67 19.00
CA LEU A 186 8.81 6.34 18.14
C LEU A 186 7.92 7.57 17.96
N LEU A 187 7.48 7.82 16.73
CA LEU A 187 6.42 8.77 16.43
C LEU A 187 5.07 8.08 16.57
N GLU A 188 4.21 8.61 17.46
CA GLU A 188 2.86 8.10 17.65
C GLU A 188 1.83 9.08 17.09
N MET A 189 0.95 8.56 16.23
CA MET A 189 -0.09 9.34 15.56
C MET A 189 -1.46 8.70 15.78
N ASP A 190 -2.45 9.50 16.10
CA ASP A 190 -3.86 9.11 16.03
C ASP A 190 -4.37 9.33 14.61
N VAL A 191 -5.01 8.32 14.04
CA VAL A 191 -5.48 8.29 12.66
C VAL A 191 -6.98 8.08 12.64
N SER A 192 -7.69 8.99 11.96
CA SER A 192 -9.12 8.86 11.72
C SER A 192 -9.41 8.32 10.32
N LEU A 193 -10.11 7.20 10.26
CA LEU A 193 -10.50 6.54 9.00
C LEU A 193 -12.01 6.46 8.89
N GLN A 194 -12.56 6.65 7.69
CA GLN A 194 -13.96 6.37 7.43
C GLN A 194 -14.29 4.91 7.72
N LYS A 195 -15.40 4.67 8.43
CA LYS A 195 -15.79 3.30 8.79
C LYS A 195 -16.00 2.43 7.55
N ASP A 196 -16.68 2.97 6.54
CA ASP A 196 -16.98 2.24 5.30
C ASP A 196 -15.71 1.88 4.53
N LEU A 197 -14.70 2.76 4.53
CA LEU A 197 -13.37 2.45 4.01
C LEU A 197 -12.76 1.26 4.75
N THR A 198 -12.65 1.32 6.09
CA THR A 198 -12.00 0.26 6.88
C THR A 198 -12.69 -1.09 6.73
N CYS A 199 -14.02 -1.09 6.69
CA CYS A 199 -14.82 -2.30 6.47
C CYS A 199 -14.61 -2.85 5.06
N SER A 200 -14.61 -1.99 4.04
CA SER A 200 -14.46 -2.42 2.64
C SER A 200 -13.06 -2.96 2.36
N VAL A 201 -12.00 -2.32 2.89
CA VAL A 201 -10.63 -2.83 2.80
C VAL A 201 -10.55 -4.21 3.45
N PHE A 202 -11.05 -4.35 4.68
CA PHE A 202 -11.06 -5.63 5.37
C PHE A 202 -11.86 -6.70 4.62
N ASP A 203 -13.05 -6.37 4.13
CA ASP A 203 -13.91 -7.29 3.40
C ASP A 203 -13.26 -7.81 2.11
N SER A 204 -12.45 -6.98 1.45
CA SER A 204 -11.67 -7.39 0.28
C SER A 204 -10.56 -8.41 0.63
N CYS A 205 -10.11 -8.43 1.88
CA CYS A 205 -8.95 -9.21 2.35
C CYS A 205 -9.28 -10.38 3.28
N LYS A 206 -10.43 -10.37 3.99
CA LYS A 206 -10.73 -11.25 5.12
C LYS A 206 -10.68 -12.75 4.83
N ASN A 207 -10.90 -13.13 3.57
CA ASN A 207 -10.89 -14.51 3.12
C ASN A 207 -9.57 -14.93 2.45
N THR A 208 -8.60 -14.02 2.29
CA THR A 208 -7.25 -14.40 1.84
C THR A 208 -6.61 -15.33 2.87
N ALA A 209 -5.71 -16.21 2.43
CA ALA A 209 -5.14 -17.22 3.32
C ALA A 209 -4.44 -16.62 4.55
N ILE A 210 -3.64 -15.57 4.37
CA ILE A 210 -2.92 -14.95 5.51
C ILE A 210 -3.88 -14.33 6.54
N VAL A 211 -4.92 -13.63 6.08
CA VAL A 211 -5.88 -12.94 6.96
C VAL A 211 -6.82 -13.93 7.64
N SER A 212 -7.25 -14.95 6.92
CA SER A 212 -8.16 -15.97 7.46
C SER A 212 -7.47 -16.87 8.51
N MET A 213 -6.15 -17.00 8.48
CA MET A 213 -5.39 -17.79 9.46
C MET A 213 -4.97 -16.98 10.71
N ALA A 214 -4.71 -15.67 10.57
CA ALA A 214 -4.25 -14.85 11.68
C ALA A 214 -5.39 -14.45 12.63
N ALA A 215 -5.31 -14.89 13.90
CA ALA A 215 -6.30 -14.55 14.93
C ALA A 215 -6.40 -13.03 15.18
N ALA A 216 -5.27 -12.32 15.09
CA ALA A 216 -5.21 -10.87 15.27
C ALA A 216 -5.96 -10.08 14.17
N MET A 217 -6.18 -10.67 12.99
CA MET A 217 -6.79 -10.00 11.84
C MET A 217 -8.28 -10.31 11.66
N LYS A 218 -8.97 -10.85 12.68
CA LYS A 218 -10.37 -11.28 12.55
C LYS A 218 -11.41 -10.15 12.50
N SER A 219 -10.99 -8.90 12.71
CA SER A 219 -11.83 -7.71 12.61
C SER A 219 -11.13 -6.64 11.76
N SER A 220 -11.88 -5.66 11.25
CA SER A 220 -11.30 -4.56 10.47
C SER A 220 -10.24 -3.77 11.26
N LEU A 221 -10.53 -3.43 12.52
CA LEU A 221 -9.57 -2.75 13.40
C LEU A 221 -8.38 -3.66 13.74
N GLY A 222 -8.60 -4.94 14.04
CA GLY A 222 -7.51 -5.89 14.32
C GLY A 222 -6.59 -6.08 13.11
N PHE A 223 -7.18 -6.13 11.91
CA PHE A 223 -6.45 -6.18 10.66
C PHE A 223 -5.58 -4.94 10.43
N LEU A 224 -6.13 -3.74 10.62
CA LEU A 224 -5.38 -2.48 10.50
C LEU A 224 -4.27 -2.36 11.56
N ASN A 225 -4.56 -2.70 12.81
CA ASN A 225 -3.57 -2.73 13.88
C ASN A 225 -2.43 -3.71 13.57
N TYR A 226 -2.73 -4.85 12.94
CA TYR A 226 -1.70 -5.77 12.50
C TYR A 226 -0.85 -5.18 11.37
N GLN A 227 -1.45 -4.46 10.41
CA GLN A 227 -0.68 -3.79 9.36
C GLN A 227 0.32 -2.77 9.95
N ALA A 228 -0.02 -2.14 11.07
CA ALA A 228 0.82 -1.17 11.75
C ALA A 228 1.83 -1.76 12.77
N GLN A 229 1.97 -3.10 12.85
CA GLN A 229 2.92 -3.76 13.77
C GLN A 229 4.29 -4.02 13.14
N THR A 230 5.31 -3.99 14.00
CA THR A 230 6.77 -4.14 13.84
C THR A 230 7.24 -5.21 12.87
N GLY A 231 6.49 -6.30 12.74
CA GLY A 231 6.85 -7.42 11.87
C GLY A 231 6.27 -7.33 10.45
N ALA A 232 5.31 -6.42 10.21
CA ALA A 232 4.56 -6.30 8.96
C ALA A 232 5.04 -5.13 8.08
N ILE A 233 5.60 -4.08 8.69
CA ILE A 233 6.33 -2.99 8.05
C ILE A 233 7.81 -3.27 8.34
N ALA A 234 8.70 -3.06 7.37
CA ALA A 234 10.14 -3.30 7.50
C ALA A 234 10.74 -2.87 8.87
N HIS A 235 11.82 -3.51 9.32
CA HIS A 235 12.51 -3.27 10.59
C HIS A 235 12.72 -1.76 10.85
N GLY A 236 12.46 -1.34 12.09
CA GLY A 236 12.55 0.06 12.52
C GLY A 236 11.17 0.70 12.66
N GLU A 237 10.40 0.26 13.67
CA GLU A 237 9.20 0.98 14.11
C GLU A 237 9.61 2.34 14.65
N TYR A 238 9.52 3.34 13.80
CA TYR A 238 9.58 4.74 14.19
C TYR A 238 8.23 5.43 14.03
N LEU A 239 7.19 4.70 13.62
CA LEU A 239 5.82 5.17 13.47
C LEU A 239 4.84 4.15 14.05
N PHE A 240 3.97 4.60 14.94
CA PHE A 240 2.89 3.80 15.50
C PHE A 240 1.56 4.53 15.32
N LEU A 241 0.60 3.85 14.70
CA LEU A 241 -0.68 4.43 14.30
C LEU A 241 -1.81 3.90 15.18
N HIS A 242 -2.56 4.81 15.81
CA HIS A 242 -3.75 4.50 16.58
C HIS A 242 -5.00 4.75 15.71
N PHE A 243 -5.71 3.69 15.32
CA PHE A 243 -6.90 3.77 14.46
C PHE A 243 -8.23 3.88 15.23
N ASN A 244 -8.26 4.67 16.30
CA ASN A 244 -9.43 4.83 17.18
C ASN A 244 -10.05 6.24 17.13
N GLU A 245 -9.49 7.15 16.34
CA GLU A 245 -9.90 8.55 16.31
C GLU A 245 -11.08 8.79 15.38
N THR A 246 -11.99 9.66 15.79
CA THR A 246 -13.13 10.11 14.98
C THR A 246 -12.97 11.58 14.58
N SER A 247 -12.87 11.84 13.28
CA SER A 247 -12.80 13.17 12.67
C SER A 247 -13.91 13.33 11.63
N PRO A 248 -14.52 14.52 11.49
CA PRO A 248 -15.40 14.83 10.35
C PRO A 248 -14.70 14.70 9.00
N GLN A 249 -13.38 14.88 8.97
CA GLN A 249 -12.53 14.77 7.78
C GLN A 249 -11.71 13.47 7.80
N ALA A 250 -12.30 12.38 8.31
CA ALA A 250 -11.63 11.08 8.33
C ALA A 250 -11.22 10.65 6.91
N PHE A 251 -10.05 10.01 6.80
CA PHE A 251 -9.50 9.57 5.53
C PHE A 251 -10.44 8.57 4.84
N ASP A 252 -10.60 8.76 3.53
CA ASP A 252 -11.42 7.92 2.67
C ASP A 252 -10.75 7.76 1.30
N HIS A 253 -10.98 6.61 0.66
CA HIS A 253 -10.64 6.40 -0.75
C HIS A 253 -11.54 5.32 -1.36
N SER A 254 -11.63 5.30 -2.69
CA SER A 254 -12.37 4.25 -3.39
C SER A 254 -11.69 2.89 -3.18
N VAL A 255 -12.47 1.88 -2.80
CA VAL A 255 -12.00 0.50 -2.56
C VAL A 255 -12.42 -0.42 -3.70
N LEU A 256 -11.47 -1.21 -4.21
CA LEU A 256 -11.75 -2.27 -5.17
C LEU A 256 -12.47 -3.44 -4.49
N THR A 257 -13.69 -3.73 -4.92
CA THR A 257 -14.43 -4.88 -4.41
C THR A 257 -13.80 -6.18 -4.93
N CYS A 258 -13.70 -7.22 -4.09
CA CYS A 258 -13.05 -8.47 -4.50
C CYS A 258 -13.85 -9.24 -5.58
N SER A 259 -15.14 -8.96 -5.73
CA SER A 259 -16.02 -9.63 -6.70
C SER A 259 -15.98 -9.02 -8.09
N ASN A 260 -15.84 -7.70 -8.19
CA ASN A 260 -15.72 -6.99 -9.45
C ASN A 260 -14.91 -5.70 -9.29
N TYR A 261 -13.75 -5.67 -9.91
CA TYR A 261 -12.88 -4.50 -9.99
C TYR A 261 -12.57 -4.11 -11.44
N SER A 262 -13.53 -4.28 -12.36
CA SER A 262 -13.38 -3.88 -13.77
C SER A 262 -13.11 -2.39 -13.99
N ILE A 263 -13.28 -1.54 -12.98
CA ILE A 263 -12.86 -0.14 -13.03
C ILE A 263 -11.36 0.01 -13.36
N VAL A 264 -10.52 -0.99 -13.03
CA VAL A 264 -9.08 -0.99 -13.38
C VAL A 264 -8.80 -1.17 -14.88
N GLU A 265 -9.81 -1.47 -15.69
CA GLU A 265 -9.68 -1.50 -17.15
C GLU A 265 -9.66 -0.09 -17.74
N ASN A 266 -10.15 0.90 -17.00
CA ASN A 266 -9.97 2.31 -17.35
C ASN A 266 -8.52 2.72 -17.12
N ASP A 267 -7.82 3.13 -18.17
CA ASP A 267 -6.39 3.47 -18.08
C ASP A 267 -6.11 4.63 -17.10
N THR A 268 -6.99 5.62 -17.00
CA THR A 268 -6.83 6.75 -16.07
C THR A 268 -6.89 6.25 -14.62
N PHE A 269 -7.87 5.41 -14.29
CA PHE A 269 -7.99 4.83 -12.95
C PHE A 269 -6.82 3.87 -12.67
N ARG A 270 -6.44 3.03 -13.64
CA ARG A 270 -5.30 2.14 -13.49
C ARG A 270 -4.01 2.91 -13.22
N GLN A 271 -3.80 4.03 -13.90
CA GLN A 271 -2.60 4.87 -13.72
C GLN A 271 -2.59 5.62 -12.39
N SER A 272 -3.73 5.82 -11.73
CA SER A 272 -3.78 6.39 -10.37
C SER A 272 -3.49 5.36 -9.29
N LEU A 273 -3.64 4.06 -9.56
CA LEU A 273 -3.27 3.00 -8.62
C LEU A 273 -1.77 3.05 -8.28
N PRO A 274 -1.39 2.52 -7.10
CA PRO A 274 0.00 2.38 -6.75
C PRO A 274 0.81 1.63 -7.82
N GLN A 275 2.06 2.04 -8.08
CA GLN A 275 2.86 1.47 -9.19
C GLN A 275 2.97 -0.05 -9.14
N GLN A 276 3.12 -0.60 -7.93
CA GLN A 276 3.16 -2.05 -7.74
C GLN A 276 1.79 -2.72 -7.98
N ALA A 277 0.69 -2.05 -7.63
CA ALA A 277 -0.67 -2.55 -7.89
C ALA A 277 -0.97 -2.65 -9.39
N GLN A 278 -0.47 -1.71 -10.21
CA GLN A 278 -0.64 -1.73 -11.67
C GLN A 278 -0.09 -2.99 -12.34
N ARG A 279 0.79 -3.72 -11.64
CA ARG A 279 1.54 -4.90 -12.13
C ARG A 279 0.98 -6.21 -11.62
N LEU A 280 0.00 -6.17 -10.73
CA LEU A 280 -0.66 -7.38 -10.25
C LEU A 280 -1.30 -8.12 -11.43
N ASP A 281 -1.20 -9.44 -11.44
CA ASP A 281 -1.50 -10.29 -12.60
C ASP A 281 -2.89 -10.02 -13.19
N SER A 282 -3.92 -9.92 -12.34
CA SER A 282 -5.28 -9.66 -12.81
C SER A 282 -5.51 -8.21 -13.23
N ILE A 283 -4.65 -7.27 -12.82
CA ILE A 283 -4.77 -5.85 -13.18
C ILE A 283 -4.08 -5.59 -14.51
N ILE A 284 -2.81 -6.01 -14.66
CA ILE A 284 -2.02 -5.81 -15.88
C ILE A 284 -2.57 -6.57 -17.09
N SER A 285 -3.10 -7.79 -16.86
CA SER A 285 -3.62 -8.61 -17.94
C SER A 285 -5.00 -8.14 -18.40
N LYS A 286 -5.10 -7.70 -19.66
CA LYS A 286 -6.36 -7.29 -20.29
C LYS A 286 -7.40 -8.41 -20.37
N ASN A 287 -6.95 -9.67 -20.42
CA ASN A 287 -7.82 -10.83 -20.59
C ASN A 287 -8.14 -11.52 -19.27
N ALA A 288 -7.49 -11.13 -18.17
CA ALA A 288 -7.78 -11.69 -16.86
C ALA A 288 -9.13 -11.18 -16.34
N LYS A 289 -9.91 -12.06 -15.73
CA LYS A 289 -11.15 -11.66 -15.04
C LYS A 289 -10.79 -10.73 -13.87
N LYS A 290 -11.45 -9.59 -13.79
CA LYS A 290 -11.28 -8.59 -12.72
C LYS A 290 -12.07 -8.98 -11.47
N GLN A 291 -11.80 -10.19 -10.97
CA GLN A 291 -12.41 -10.77 -9.79
C GLN A 291 -11.40 -11.64 -9.04
N CYS A 292 -11.49 -11.72 -7.72
CA CYS A 292 -10.61 -12.57 -6.92
C CYS A 292 -11.09 -14.04 -6.93
N PRO A 293 -10.19 -15.01 -6.73
CA PRO A 293 -10.57 -16.42 -6.61
C PRO A 293 -11.60 -16.62 -5.48
N CYS A 294 -12.51 -17.60 -5.63
CA CYS A 294 -13.53 -17.90 -4.62
C CYS A 294 -12.95 -18.17 -3.23
N GLY A 295 -11.82 -18.90 -3.15
CA GLY A 295 -11.12 -19.15 -1.89
C GLY A 295 -10.67 -17.88 -1.16
N SER A 296 -10.47 -16.78 -1.90
CA SER A 296 -10.00 -15.49 -1.38
C SER A 296 -11.12 -14.44 -1.30
N CYS A 297 -12.29 -14.72 -1.88
CA CYS A 297 -13.43 -13.82 -1.97
C CYS A 297 -14.73 -14.63 -2.07
N GLN A 298 -15.44 -14.74 -0.94
CA GLN A 298 -16.73 -15.44 -0.87
C GLN A 298 -17.75 -14.98 -1.94
N ALA A 299 -17.76 -13.69 -2.26
CA ALA A 299 -18.69 -13.13 -3.24
C ALA A 299 -18.50 -13.69 -4.67
N THR A 300 -17.35 -14.27 -5.01
CA THR A 300 -17.12 -14.90 -6.33
C THR A 300 -17.47 -16.39 -6.37
N CYS A 301 -17.84 -16.99 -5.23
CA CYS A 301 -18.11 -18.42 -5.14
C CYS A 301 -19.40 -18.87 -5.85
N SER A 302 -20.44 -18.04 -5.92
CA SER A 302 -21.66 -18.39 -6.65
C SER A 302 -21.41 -18.59 -8.16
N ALA A 303 -20.54 -17.74 -8.75
CA ALA A 303 -20.13 -17.89 -10.14
C ALA A 303 -19.18 -19.09 -10.36
N HIS A 304 -18.39 -19.44 -9.35
CA HIS A 304 -17.55 -20.65 -9.37
C HIS A 304 -18.41 -21.92 -9.32
N ASN A 305 -19.38 -21.98 -8.40
CA ASN A 305 -20.22 -23.17 -8.18
C ASN A 305 -21.13 -23.47 -9.37
N ALA A 306 -21.57 -22.46 -10.12
CA ALA A 306 -22.35 -22.64 -11.34
C ALA A 306 -21.56 -23.31 -12.49
N ASN A 307 -20.23 -23.18 -12.49
CA ASN A 307 -19.35 -23.62 -13.58
C ASN A 307 -18.36 -24.72 -13.17
N SER A 308 -18.41 -25.20 -11.92
CA SER A 308 -17.47 -26.18 -11.38
C SER A 308 -18.12 -27.54 -11.20
N THR A 309 -17.42 -28.60 -11.62
CA THR A 309 -17.77 -30.00 -11.28
C THR A 309 -17.52 -30.33 -9.81
N ARG A 310 -16.83 -29.45 -9.07
CA ARG A 310 -16.59 -29.53 -7.62
C ARG A 310 -17.04 -28.20 -6.98
N PRO A 311 -18.31 -28.10 -6.54
CA PRO A 311 -18.81 -26.89 -5.89
C PRO A 311 -18.11 -26.69 -4.54
N ILE A 312 -17.69 -25.45 -4.27
CA ILE A 312 -17.13 -25.05 -2.99
C ILE A 312 -18.30 -24.67 -2.08
N MET A 313 -18.53 -25.47 -1.03
CA MET A 313 -19.52 -25.19 0.00
C MET A 313 -18.87 -24.37 1.11
N ILE A 314 -19.39 -23.17 1.35
CA ILE A 314 -18.91 -22.29 2.43
C ILE A 314 -19.73 -22.62 3.66
N THR A 315 -19.09 -23.17 4.67
CA THR A 315 -19.71 -23.45 5.96
C THR A 315 -19.41 -22.32 6.94
N SER A 316 -20.45 -21.64 7.42
CA SER A 316 -20.32 -20.76 8.57
C SER A 316 -20.11 -21.61 9.82
N ASN A 317 -18.91 -21.54 10.43
CA ASN A 317 -18.46 -22.32 11.60
C ASN A 317 -18.13 -23.80 11.30
N PRO A 318 -17.00 -24.10 10.63
CA PRO A 318 -16.55 -25.49 10.42
C PRO A 318 -16.15 -26.20 11.72
N ILE A 319 -15.97 -25.45 12.80
CA ILE A 319 -15.64 -25.95 14.13
C ILE A 319 -16.64 -25.33 15.11
N SER A 320 -17.59 -26.15 15.57
CA SER A 320 -18.54 -25.81 16.63
C SER A 320 -18.07 -26.45 17.92
N ILE A 321 -18.12 -25.71 19.04
CA ILE A 321 -17.79 -26.25 20.37
C ILE A 321 -18.78 -27.37 20.74
N TRP A 322 -20.00 -27.30 20.20
CA TRP A 322 -21.08 -28.26 20.48
C TRP A 322 -21.11 -29.42 19.48
N ASP A 323 -20.78 -29.16 18.21
CA ASP A 323 -20.92 -30.15 17.13
C ASP A 323 -19.59 -30.79 16.70
N GLY A 324 -18.47 -30.35 17.29
CA GLY A 324 -17.13 -30.82 16.95
C GLY A 324 -16.61 -30.28 15.62
N PHE A 325 -15.53 -30.90 15.14
CA PHE A 325 -14.96 -30.66 13.80
C PHE A 325 -15.71 -31.48 12.77
N ASP A 326 -16.30 -30.84 11.75
CA ASP A 326 -16.94 -31.58 10.66
C ASP A 326 -15.87 -32.17 9.73
N TYR A 327 -15.57 -33.46 9.91
CA TYR A 327 -14.59 -34.19 9.10
C TYR A 327 -14.97 -34.26 7.60
N ARG A 328 -16.23 -34.00 7.23
CA ARG A 328 -16.65 -33.95 5.82
C ARG A 328 -16.17 -32.68 5.11
N LEU A 329 -15.76 -31.64 5.84
CA LEU A 329 -15.20 -30.39 5.26
C LEU A 329 -13.76 -30.52 4.77
N VAL A 330 -13.00 -31.55 5.19
CA VAL A 330 -11.58 -31.75 4.78
C VAL A 330 -11.44 -32.79 3.65
N GLY A 331 -12.54 -33.40 3.22
CA GLY A 331 -12.53 -34.44 2.19
C GLY A 331 -12.48 -33.90 0.76
N THR A 332 -11.44 -33.14 0.35
CA THR A 332 -11.06 -32.99 -1.07
C THR A 332 -9.64 -32.44 -1.29
N VAL A 333 -8.72 -32.68 -0.37
CA VAL A 333 -7.27 -32.49 -0.59
C VAL A 333 -6.53 -33.79 -0.27
N ASN A 334 -6.88 -34.86 -0.96
CA ASN A 334 -6.07 -36.09 -1.07
C ASN A 334 -6.70 -36.98 -2.13
N ASP A 335 -6.37 -36.71 -3.40
CA ASP A 335 -6.37 -37.71 -4.47
C ASP A 335 -5.40 -37.21 -5.56
N TYR A 336 -4.11 -37.21 -5.20
CA TYR A 336 -3.01 -37.38 -6.13
C TYR A 336 -2.00 -38.28 -5.44
N GLY A 337 -2.21 -39.59 -5.55
CA GLY A 337 -1.10 -40.53 -5.61
C GLY A 337 -0.44 -40.42 -6.97
N LEU A 338 0.89 -40.52 -6.98
CA LEU A 338 1.79 -40.98 -8.04
C LEU A 338 1.47 -40.62 -9.50
#